data_AF-A0A7V3PXU1-F1
#
_entry.id   AF-A0A7V3PXU1-F1
#
_cell.length_a   1.000
_cell.length_b   1.000
_cell.length_c   1.000
_cell.angle_alpha   90.00
_cell.angle_beta   90.00
_cell.angle_gamma   90.00
#
_symmetry.space_group_name_H-M   'P 1'
#
loop_
_entity.id
_entity.type
_entity.pdbx_description
1 polymer ?
#
loop_
_entity_poly.entity_id
_entity_poly.type
_entity_poly.pdbx_seq_one_letter_code
_entity_poly.pdbx_strand_id
1 'polypeptide(L)'
;MKDKNLLGEYLALMQIDRFQEHYSQDINSESYFGMPLASIIAGENKLRDGAEKKLAYFSMEYGLASSFYNTFKSALPCDPHNLIPANTIFSNYRLSDYFFDLRLDSMIDLPIYSGGLGVLAGDTLKTMADYKMAAVGVGILWHAGYFRQRFW
;
A
#
# COMPACT_ATOMS: atom_id res chain seq x y z
N MET A 1 -1.13 -25.88 14.54
CA MET A 1 -1.35 -24.44 14.79
C MET A 1 -2.85 -24.24 14.73
N LYS A 2 -3.49 -23.77 15.81
CA LYS A 2 -4.94 -23.45 15.77
C LYS A 2 -5.13 -22.35 14.73
N ASP A 3 -6.01 -22.56 13.76
CA ASP A 3 -6.54 -21.50 12.91
C ASP A 3 -7.15 -20.43 13.82
N LYS A 4 -6.36 -19.42 14.16
CA LYS A 4 -6.88 -18.22 14.79
C LYS A 4 -7.80 -17.60 13.75
N ASN A 5 -9.04 -17.32 14.15
CA ASN A 5 -9.99 -16.58 13.34
C ASN A 5 -9.53 -15.12 13.21
N LEU A 6 -8.49 -14.87 12.41
CA LEU A 6 -7.85 -13.57 12.22
C LEU A 6 -8.83 -12.57 11.61
N LEU A 7 -9.71 -13.04 10.71
CA LEU A 7 -10.74 -12.19 10.13
C LEU A 7 -11.72 -11.67 11.19
N GLY A 8 -12.14 -12.54 12.12
CA GLY A 8 -12.99 -12.13 13.23
C GLY A 8 -12.32 -11.13 14.18
N GLU A 9 -11.04 -11.31 14.48
CA GLU A 9 -10.24 -10.36 15.27
C GLU A 9 -10.13 -9.01 14.55
N TYR A 10 -9.82 -9.03 13.25
CA TYR A 10 -9.69 -7.82 12.44
C TYR A 10 -11.01 -7.04 12.36
N LEU A 11 -12.14 -7.70 12.10
CA LEU A 11 -13.46 -7.06 12.04
C LEU A 11 -13.94 -6.55 13.42
N ALA A 12 -13.42 -7.10 14.52
CA ALA A 12 -13.68 -6.56 15.86
C ALA A 12 -12.88 -5.28 16.12
N LEU A 13 -11.68 -5.16 15.55
CA LEU A 13 -10.83 -3.98 15.66
C LEU A 13 -11.28 -2.84 14.73
N MET A 14 -11.74 -3.18 13.52
CA MET A 14 -12.06 -2.24 12.44
C MET A 14 -13.53 -2.32 12.04
N GLN A 15 -14.22 -1.18 12.08
CA GLN A 15 -15.57 -1.05 11.55
C GLN A 15 -15.51 -0.68 10.07
N ILE A 16 -15.68 -1.67 9.20
CA ILE A 16 -15.68 -1.48 7.74
C ILE A 16 -17.11 -1.34 7.24
N ASP A 17 -17.42 -0.19 6.65
CA ASP A 17 -18.70 0.03 5.98
C ASP A 17 -18.84 -0.92 4.77
N ARG A 18 -20.02 -1.52 4.60
CA ARG A 18 -20.35 -2.41 3.47
C ARG A 18 -19.32 -3.53 3.20
N PHE A 19 -18.73 -4.09 4.26
CA PHE A 19 -17.73 -5.17 4.18
C PHE A 19 -18.16 -6.34 3.27
N GLN A 20 -19.38 -6.85 3.47
CA GLN A 20 -19.87 -8.01 2.72
C GLN A 20 -20.04 -7.73 1.23
N GLU A 21 -20.41 -6.49 0.88
CA GLU A 21 -20.71 -6.08 -0.49
C GLU A 21 -19.45 -5.77 -1.31
N HIS A 22 -18.41 -5.21 -0.67
CA HIS A 22 -17.27 -4.65 -1.40
C HIS A 22 -15.91 -5.27 -1.06
N TYR A 23 -15.74 -5.88 0.12
CA TYR A 23 -14.41 -6.21 0.64
C TYR A 23 -14.23 -7.67 1.06
N SER A 24 -15.30 -8.45 1.10
CA SER A 24 -15.27 -9.87 1.50
C SER A 24 -14.38 -10.76 0.61
N GLN A 25 -14.14 -10.35 -0.63
CA GLN A 25 -13.24 -11.05 -1.56
C GLN A 25 -11.77 -10.64 -1.39
N ASP A 26 -11.52 -9.41 -0.93
CA ASP A 26 -10.18 -8.81 -0.81
C ASP A 26 -9.58 -8.97 0.59
N ILE A 27 -10.44 -9.12 1.59
CA ILE A 27 -10.07 -9.28 3.00
C ILE A 27 -10.59 -10.63 3.48
N ASN A 28 -9.67 -11.56 3.72
CA ASN A 28 -9.94 -12.89 4.22
C ASN A 28 -9.04 -13.20 5.42
N SER A 29 -9.12 -14.42 5.96
CA SER A 29 -8.36 -14.82 7.14
C SER A 29 -6.83 -14.76 6.97
N GLU A 30 -6.33 -14.73 5.74
CA GLU A 30 -4.88 -14.72 5.44
C GLU A 30 -4.40 -13.37 4.92
N SER A 31 -5.20 -12.71 4.08
CA SER A 31 -4.79 -11.52 3.35
C SER A 31 -5.75 -10.34 3.45
N TYR A 32 -5.18 -9.15 3.33
CA TYR A 32 -5.84 -7.85 3.21
C TYR A 32 -5.30 -7.19 1.94
N PHE A 33 -6.07 -7.21 0.86
CA PHE A 33 -5.65 -6.71 -0.46
C PHE A 33 -4.27 -7.25 -0.92
N GLY A 34 -4.02 -8.54 -0.67
CA GLY A 34 -2.74 -9.19 -0.99
C GLY A 34 -1.63 -9.03 0.06
N MET A 35 -1.83 -8.22 1.11
CA MET A 35 -0.92 -8.09 2.25
C MET A 35 -1.27 -9.09 3.36
N PRO A 36 -0.31 -9.59 4.15
CA PRO A 36 -0.61 -10.51 5.27
C PRO A 36 -1.48 -9.85 6.36
N LEU A 37 -2.67 -10.40 6.64
CA LEU A 37 -3.60 -9.84 7.62
C LEU A 37 -3.01 -9.82 9.04
N ALA A 38 -2.23 -10.84 9.39
CA ALA A 38 -1.59 -10.95 10.70
C ALA A 38 -0.70 -9.74 11.05
N SER A 39 0.01 -9.18 10.06
CA SER A 39 0.86 -8.01 10.26
C SER A 39 0.04 -6.75 10.56
N ILE A 40 -1.14 -6.61 9.96
CA ILE A 40 -2.05 -5.49 10.16
C ILE A 40 -2.65 -5.55 11.57
N ILE A 41 -3.14 -6.73 11.97
CA ILE A 41 -3.66 -6.96 13.32
C ILE A 41 -2.59 -6.68 14.38
N ALA A 42 -1.36 -7.14 14.16
CA ALA A 42 -0.25 -6.89 15.07
C ALA A 42 0.05 -5.38 15.21
N GLY A 43 0.04 -4.64 14.10
CA GLY A 43 0.20 -3.19 14.10
C GLY A 43 -0.93 -2.47 14.86
N GLU A 44 -2.18 -2.87 14.61
CA GLU A 44 -3.35 -2.28 15.25
C GLU A 44 -3.38 -2.55 16.76
N ASN A 45 -3.11 -3.78 17.17
CA ASN A 45 -2.97 -4.14 18.58
C ASN A 45 -1.86 -3.32 19.25
N LYS A 46 -0.73 -3.10 18.55
CA LYS A 46 0.37 -2.26 19.06
C LYS A 46 -0.03 -0.78 19.22
N LEU A 47 -0.83 -0.24 18.29
CA LEU A 47 -1.34 1.13 18.38
C LEU A 47 -2.34 1.31 19.52
N ARG A 48 -3.13 0.27 19.81
CA ARG A 48 -4.12 0.27 20.90
C ARG A 48 -3.51 -0.05 22.27
N ASP A 49 -2.38 -0.75 22.29
CA ASP A 49 -1.68 -1.07 23.53
C ASP A 49 -1.24 0.22 24.25
N GLY A 50 -1.46 0.28 25.56
CA GLY A 50 -1.20 1.45 26.38
C GLY A 50 0.29 1.72 26.63
N ALA A 51 1.16 0.74 26.38
CA ALA A 51 2.54 0.72 26.87
C ALA A 51 3.48 1.77 26.26
N GLU A 52 3.35 2.06 24.96
CA GLU A 52 4.25 2.96 24.23
C GLU A 52 3.56 4.28 23.82
N LYS A 53 4.36 5.31 23.53
CA LYS A 53 3.85 6.54 22.89
C LYS A 53 3.48 6.22 21.44
N LYS A 54 2.30 6.67 21.02
CA LYS A 54 1.79 6.49 19.66
C LYS A 54 2.00 7.75 18.86
N LEU A 55 2.29 7.58 17.57
CA LEU A 55 2.47 8.69 16.64
C LEU A 55 1.48 8.57 15.49
N ALA A 56 0.63 9.58 15.32
CA ALA A 56 -0.14 9.76 14.10
C ALA A 56 0.60 10.77 13.22
N TYR A 57 1.07 10.32 12.07
CA TYR A 57 1.71 11.17 11.08
C TYR A 57 0.69 11.52 10.00
N PHE A 58 0.44 12.80 9.79
CA PHE A 58 -0.53 13.28 8.81
C PHE A 58 0.19 13.86 7.60
N SER A 59 -0.20 13.44 6.40
CA SER A 59 0.31 13.99 5.15
C SER A 59 -0.77 13.93 4.06
N MET A 60 -0.72 14.87 3.12
CA MET A 60 -1.58 14.84 1.92
C MET A 60 -1.07 13.83 0.88
N GLU A 61 0.19 13.42 1.01
CA GLU A 61 0.87 12.55 0.07
C GLU A 61 1.72 11.51 0.79
N TYR A 62 1.76 10.30 0.27
CA TYR A 62 2.68 9.26 0.72
C TYR A 62 3.31 8.55 -0.48
N GLY A 63 4.62 8.64 -0.60
CA GLY A 63 5.42 7.87 -1.55
C GLY A 63 5.62 6.45 -1.07
N LEU A 64 4.60 5.61 -1.23
CA LEU A 64 4.64 4.21 -0.84
C LEU A 64 5.12 3.38 -2.03
N ALA A 65 6.43 3.21 -2.17
CA ALA A 65 6.99 2.32 -3.18
C ALA A 65 6.37 0.91 -3.04
N SER A 66 5.90 0.31 -4.13
CA SER A 66 5.40 -1.06 -4.03
C SER A 66 6.50 -2.01 -3.58
N SER A 67 6.10 -2.96 -2.74
CA SER A 67 6.84 -4.19 -2.58
C SER A 67 6.53 -5.13 -3.75
N PHE A 68 7.58 -5.67 -4.39
CA PHE A 68 7.45 -6.79 -5.34
C PHE A 68 7.04 -8.10 -4.64
N TYR A 69 7.25 -8.20 -3.33
CA TYR A 69 6.90 -9.39 -2.56
C TYR A 69 5.43 -9.40 -2.15
N ASN A 70 4.90 -8.23 -1.75
CA ASN A 70 3.51 -8.06 -1.40
C ASN A 70 2.93 -6.92 -2.23
N THR A 71 2.26 -7.28 -3.32
CA THR A 71 1.62 -6.32 -4.21
C THR A 71 0.15 -6.17 -3.83
N PHE A 72 -0.36 -4.94 -3.92
CA PHE A 72 -1.78 -4.67 -3.74
C PHE A 72 -2.59 -5.44 -4.79
N LYS A 73 -3.62 -6.16 -4.34
CA LYS A 73 -4.56 -6.90 -5.18
C LYS A 73 -5.98 -6.57 -4.75
N SER A 74 -6.85 -6.32 -5.72
CA SER A 74 -8.29 -6.20 -5.50
C SER A 74 -9.05 -7.05 -6.52
N ALA A 75 -10.17 -7.61 -6.08
CA ALA A 75 -11.13 -8.34 -6.89
C ALA A 75 -11.93 -7.39 -7.79
N LEU A 76 -12.07 -6.12 -7.40
CA LEU A 76 -12.66 -5.11 -8.26
C LEU A 76 -11.69 -4.76 -9.39
N PRO A 77 -12.18 -4.63 -10.64
CA PRO A 77 -11.34 -4.25 -11.75
C PRO A 77 -10.76 -2.86 -11.50
N CYS A 78 -9.44 -2.74 -11.60
CA CYS A 78 -8.77 -1.45 -11.57
C CYS A 78 -8.97 -0.74 -12.92
N ASP A 79 -9.27 0.56 -12.88
CA ASP A 79 -9.33 1.37 -14.10
C ASP A 79 -7.98 1.29 -14.84
N PRO A 80 -7.96 1.08 -16.17
CA PRO A 80 -6.71 1.08 -16.95
C PRO A 80 -5.85 2.35 -16.77
N HIS A 81 -6.46 3.49 -16.44
CA HIS A 81 -5.74 4.74 -16.13
C HIS A 81 -4.99 4.68 -14.80
N ASN A 82 -5.35 3.76 -13.91
CA ASN A 82 -4.69 3.52 -12.63
C ASN A 82 -3.64 2.39 -12.71
N LEU A 83 -3.59 1.66 -13.83
CA LEU A 83 -2.54 0.69 -14.13
C LEU A 83 -1.34 1.40 -14.75
N ILE A 84 -0.12 1.05 -14.32
CA ILE A 84 1.12 1.51 -14.95
C ILE A 84 1.48 0.49 -16.04
N PRO A 85 1.34 0.82 -17.34
CA PRO A 85 1.38 -0.20 -18.40
C PRO A 85 2.79 -0.69 -18.75
N ALA A 86 3.82 0.10 -18.45
CA ALA A 86 5.21 -0.19 -18.81
C ALA A 86 6.15 0.50 -17.80
N ASN A 87 7.04 -0.28 -17.20
CA ASN A 87 8.10 0.24 -16.35
C ASN A 87 9.40 0.17 -17.14
N THR A 88 9.95 1.34 -17.51
CA THR A 88 11.23 1.41 -18.18
C THR A 88 12.34 1.00 -17.21
N ILE A 89 13.12 0.00 -17.57
CA ILE A 89 14.34 -0.36 -16.84
C ILE A 89 15.37 0.72 -17.16
N PHE A 90 15.71 1.56 -16.18
CA PHE A 90 16.78 2.54 -16.36
C PHE A 90 18.13 1.83 -16.35
N SER A 91 18.83 1.84 -17.48
CA SER A 91 20.16 1.25 -17.61
C SER A 91 21.20 2.29 -17.95
N ASN A 92 22.42 2.13 -17.44
CA ASN A 92 23.56 2.90 -17.92
C ASN A 92 23.89 2.61 -19.40
N TYR A 93 23.35 1.53 -19.96
CA TYR A 93 23.42 1.23 -21.39
C TYR A 93 22.14 1.69 -22.09
N ARG A 94 22.15 2.89 -22.67
CA ARG A 94 20.99 3.54 -23.33
C ARG A 94 20.19 2.66 -24.30
N LEU A 95 20.83 1.70 -24.99
CA LEU A 95 20.13 0.79 -25.90
C LEU A 95 19.21 -0.17 -25.12
N SER A 96 19.60 -0.59 -23.91
CA SER A 96 18.76 -1.42 -23.04
C SER A 96 17.42 -0.78 -22.71
N ASP A 97 17.37 0.54 -22.52
CA ASP A 97 16.13 1.26 -22.22
C ASP A 97 15.09 1.13 -23.36
N TYR A 98 15.54 0.85 -24.59
CA TYR A 98 14.66 0.62 -25.75
C TYR A 98 14.28 -0.85 -25.95
N PHE A 99 15.12 -1.79 -25.52
CA PHE A 99 14.93 -3.22 -25.79
C PHE A 99 14.33 -4.00 -24.62
N PHE A 100 14.46 -3.50 -23.39
CA PHE A 100 13.98 -4.19 -22.20
C PHE A 100 12.81 -3.44 -21.59
N ASP A 101 11.64 -4.05 -21.70
CA ASP A 101 10.42 -3.62 -21.02
C ASP A 101 10.02 -4.71 -20.02
N LEU A 102 9.72 -4.30 -18.79
CA LEU A 102 9.21 -5.19 -17.76
C LEU A 102 7.70 -5.01 -17.66
N ARG A 103 6.97 -5.98 -18.21
CA ARG A 103 5.52 -6.05 -18.09
C ARG A 103 5.14 -6.72 -16.79
N LEU A 104 4.28 -6.04 -16.04
CA LEU A 104 3.79 -6.50 -14.76
C LEU A 104 2.28 -6.33 -14.73
N ASP A 105 1.57 -7.41 -14.46
CA ASP A 105 0.11 -7.44 -14.42
C ASP A 105 -0.42 -7.08 -13.01
N SER A 106 0.27 -6.18 -12.30
CA SER A 106 -0.03 -5.82 -10.93
C SER A 106 0.14 -4.32 -10.66
N MET A 107 -0.55 -3.82 -9.63
CA MET A 107 -0.46 -2.41 -9.23
C MET A 107 0.80 -2.19 -8.41
N ILE A 108 1.82 -1.58 -9.04
CA ILE A 108 3.17 -1.36 -8.48
C ILE A 108 3.29 0.03 -7.86
N ASP A 109 2.26 0.87 -7.97
CA ASP A 109 2.27 2.12 -7.24
C ASP A 109 0.86 2.56 -6.94
N LEU A 110 0.69 3.17 -5.77
CA LEU A 110 -0.50 3.92 -5.41
C LEU A 110 -0.22 5.36 -5.81
N PRO A 111 -0.90 5.93 -6.83
CA PRO A 111 -0.63 7.28 -7.33
C PRO A 111 -1.17 8.35 -6.37
N ILE A 112 -0.72 8.34 -5.12
CA ILE A 112 -1.15 9.23 -4.04
C ILE A 112 -0.07 10.25 -3.66
N TYR A 113 0.94 10.45 -4.51
CA TYR A 113 1.96 11.46 -4.34
C TYR A 113 2.53 11.94 -5.68
N SER A 114 3.21 13.10 -5.68
CA SER A 114 3.74 13.68 -6.92
C SER A 114 5.18 14.17 -6.83
N GLY A 115 5.78 14.22 -5.64
CA GLY A 115 7.12 14.76 -5.48
C GLY A 115 7.77 14.50 -4.13
N GLY A 116 8.71 15.39 -3.79
CA GLY A 116 9.58 15.23 -2.61
C GLY A 116 8.84 15.17 -1.27
N LEU A 117 7.68 15.79 -1.15
CA LEU A 117 6.84 15.70 0.06
C LEU A 117 6.39 14.25 0.30
N GLY A 118 5.82 13.61 -0.72
CA GLY A 118 5.40 12.21 -0.64
C GLY A 118 6.56 11.27 -0.37
N VAL A 119 7.69 11.46 -1.08
CA VAL A 119 8.91 10.66 -0.86
C VAL A 119 9.38 10.77 0.60
N LEU A 120 9.50 12.00 1.12
CA LEU A 120 9.87 12.22 2.52
C LEU A 120 8.89 11.55 3.48
N ALA A 121 7.59 11.67 3.22
CA ALA A 121 6.55 11.09 4.07
C ALA A 121 6.61 9.55 4.07
N GLY A 122 6.83 8.94 2.91
CA GLY A 122 6.99 7.49 2.75
C GLY A 122 8.25 6.96 3.43
N ASP A 123 9.40 7.60 3.20
CA ASP A 123 10.67 7.22 3.84
C ASP A 123 10.62 7.41 5.36
N THR A 124 9.89 8.41 5.82
CA THR A 124 9.64 8.63 7.25
C THR A 124 8.84 7.47 7.85
N LEU A 125 7.77 7.00 7.20
CA LEU A 125 7.02 5.82 7.64
C LEU A 125 7.86 4.55 7.60
N LYS A 126 8.69 4.37 6.57
CA LYS A 126 9.62 3.23 6.47
C LYS A 126 10.62 3.24 7.62
N THR A 127 11.19 4.40 7.92
CA THR A 127 12.10 4.58 9.06
C THR A 127 11.38 4.24 10.38
N MET A 128 10.15 4.72 10.58
CA MET A 128 9.35 4.37 11.76
C MET A 128 9.13 2.86 11.89
N ALA A 129 8.91 2.15 10.77
CA ALA A 129 8.78 0.70 10.75
C ALA A 129 10.10 -0.01 11.09
N ASP A 130 11.24 0.46 10.58
CA ASP A 130 12.57 -0.08 10.89
C ASP A 130 12.89 0.04 12.40
N TYR A 131 12.50 1.16 13.01
CA TYR A 131 12.60 1.38 14.46
C TYR A 131 11.47 0.69 15.26
N LYS A 132 10.56 -0.03 14.60
CA LYS A 132 9.40 -0.70 15.20
C LYS A 132 8.54 0.25 16.05
N MET A 133 8.43 1.51 15.65
CA MET A 133 7.64 2.50 16.38
C MET A 133 6.14 2.17 16.26
N ALA A 134 5.38 2.44 17.32
CA ALA A 134 3.92 2.46 17.28
C ALA A 134 3.45 3.73 16.53
N ALA A 135 3.43 3.68 15.20
CA ALA A 135 3.07 4.82 14.37
C ALA A 135 2.06 4.44 13.28
N VAL A 136 1.23 5.41 12.89
CA VAL A 136 0.26 5.30 11.80
C VAL A 136 0.35 6.51 10.88
N GLY A 137 0.38 6.27 9.57
CA GLY A 137 0.26 7.30 8.54
C GLY A 137 -1.20 7.54 8.20
N VAL A 138 -1.62 8.80 8.20
CA VAL A 138 -2.99 9.21 7.88
C VAL A 138 -2.94 10.19 6.71
N GLY A 139 -3.62 9.83 5.63
CA GLY A 139 -3.68 10.63 4.42
C GLY A 139 -4.98 10.43 3.65
N ILE A 140 -4.98 10.87 2.39
CA ILE A 140 -6.15 10.83 1.51
C ILE A 140 -5.86 9.85 0.38
N LEU A 141 -6.82 8.95 0.11
CA LEU A 141 -6.80 8.10 -1.07
C LEU A 141 -7.40 8.88 -2.25
N TRP A 142 -6.55 9.48 -3.08
CA TRP A 142 -6.96 10.29 -4.21
C TRP A 142 -7.54 9.42 -5.34
N HIS A 143 -8.75 9.73 -5.81
CA HIS A 143 -9.40 8.99 -6.90
C HIS A 143 -8.68 9.14 -8.25
N ALA A 144 -8.23 10.36 -8.57
CA ALA A 144 -7.65 10.69 -9.88
C ALA A 144 -6.11 10.73 -9.89
N GLY A 145 -5.46 10.49 -8.74
CA GLY A 145 -4.03 10.60 -8.57
C GLY A 145 -3.43 11.91 -9.11
N TYR A 146 -2.20 11.83 -9.65
CA TYR A 146 -1.52 12.94 -10.30
C TYR A 146 -1.52 12.79 -11.83
N PHE A 147 -1.26 13.87 -12.56
CA PHE A 147 -1.26 13.84 -14.02
C PHE A 147 -0.13 12.96 -14.58
N ARG A 148 -0.40 12.26 -15.70
CA ARG A 148 0.62 11.50 -16.44
C ARG A 148 1.23 12.38 -17.54
N GLN A 149 2.51 12.72 -17.40
CA GLN A 149 3.23 13.48 -18.41
C GLN A 149 3.53 12.60 -19.63
N ARG A 150 3.04 13.00 -20.81
CA ARG A 150 3.39 12.39 -22.09
C ARG A 150 4.18 13.40 -22.91
N PHE A 151 5.42 13.06 -23.25
CA PHE A 151 6.20 13.84 -24.21
C PHE A 151 5.81 13.40 -25.63
N TRP A 152 5.73 14.38 -26.53
CA TRP A 152 5.49 14.19 -27.95
C TRP A 152 6.73 13.68 -28.69
#